data_AF-A0A0Q9T4V1-F1
#
_entry.id   AF-A0A0Q9T4V1-F1
#
_cell.length_a   1.000
_cell.length_b   1.000
_cell.length_c   1.000
_cell.angle_alpha   90.00
_cell.angle_beta   90.00
_cell.angle_gamma   90.00
#
_symmetry.space_group_name_H-M   'P 1'
#
loop_
_entity.id
_entity.type
_entity.pdbx_description
1 polymer ?
#
loop_
_entity_poly.entity_id
_entity_poly.type
_entity_poly.pdbx_seq_one_letter_code
_entity_poly.pdbx_strand_id
1 'polypeptide(L)'
;MAREDERDDAAINLGNFEGDEVIQALFTIAMDELFRSEMTKGSCGESLASIWIRTGKIDFELLSQLEGTALNEAIGLIKESRMDWYLEFLELS
;
A
#
# COMPACT_ATOMS: atom_id res chain seq x y z
N MET A 1 6.67 -22.67 4.44
CA MET A 1 5.94 -21.38 4.34
C MET A 1 6.48 -20.47 5.42
N ALA A 2 6.80 -19.21 5.09
CA ALA A 2 7.23 -18.21 6.07
C ALA A 2 6.12 -17.91 7.08
N ARG A 3 6.49 -17.47 8.28
CA ARG A 3 5.54 -17.05 9.34
C ARG A 3 4.92 -15.70 9.01
N GLU A 4 3.86 -15.31 9.71
CA GLU A 4 3.12 -14.07 9.42
C GLU A 4 3.94 -12.82 9.72
N ASP A 5 4.69 -12.83 10.83
CA ASP A 5 5.64 -11.78 11.23
C ASP A 5 6.75 -11.59 10.19
N GLU A 6 7.33 -12.68 9.68
CA GLU A 6 8.36 -12.62 8.63
C GLU A 6 7.84 -12.02 7.31
N ARG A 7 6.57 -12.25 6.99
CA ARG A 7 5.93 -11.69 5.79
C ARG A 7 5.58 -10.22 5.96
N ASP A 8 5.18 -9.83 7.16
CA ASP A 8 4.91 -8.44 7.52
C ASP A 8 6.18 -7.60 7.45
N ASP A 9 7.27 -8.06 8.08
CA ASP A 9 8.58 -7.43 7.98
C ASP A 9 9.05 -7.33 6.52
N ALA A 10 8.80 -8.35 5.71
CA ALA A 10 9.14 -8.33 4.30
C ALA A 10 8.34 -7.26 3.53
N ALA A 11 7.04 -7.11 3.80
CA ALA A 11 6.20 -6.10 3.17
C ALA A 11 6.70 -4.68 3.50
N ILE A 12 6.98 -4.41 4.77
CA ILE A 12 7.54 -3.13 5.23
C ILE A 12 8.90 -2.86 4.57
N ASN A 13 9.78 -3.87 4.53
CA ASN A 13 11.11 -3.72 3.92
C ASN A 13 11.04 -3.45 2.42
N LEU A 14 10.09 -4.07 1.70
CA LEU A 14 9.86 -3.81 0.28
C LEU A 14 9.47 -2.35 0.02
N GLY A 15 8.75 -1.70 0.95
CA GLY A 15 8.44 -0.26 0.88
C GLY A 15 9.66 0.65 0.76
N ASN A 16 10.87 0.18 1.09
CA ASN A 16 12.11 0.95 0.94
C ASN A 16 12.70 0.95 -0.47
N PHE A 17 12.16 0.14 -1.37
CA PHE A 17 12.61 0.04 -2.76
C PHE A 17 11.65 0.75 -3.70
N GLU A 18 12.20 1.28 -4.78
CA GLU A 18 11.45 1.92 -5.85
C GLU A 18 11.52 0.99 -7.07
N GLY A 19 10.38 0.65 -7.65
CA GLY A 19 10.32 -0.23 -8.81
C GLY A 19 8.91 -0.75 -9.04
N ASP A 20 8.52 -0.87 -10.31
CA ASP A 20 7.20 -1.34 -10.69
C ASP A 20 7.00 -2.79 -10.20
N GLU A 21 8.05 -3.61 -10.18
CA GLU A 21 7.99 -4.98 -9.65
C GLU A 21 7.67 -5.02 -8.15
N VAL A 22 8.17 -4.04 -7.38
CA VAL A 22 7.92 -3.92 -5.94
C VAL A 22 6.46 -3.51 -5.70
N ILE A 23 6.00 -2.50 -6.43
CA ILE A 23 4.61 -2.02 -6.39
C ILE A 23 3.66 -3.17 -6.73
N GLN A 24 3.94 -3.91 -7.82
CA GLN A 24 3.12 -5.05 -8.23
C GLN A 24 3.11 -6.18 -7.20
N ALA A 25 4.25 -6.48 -6.58
CA ALA A 25 4.34 -7.50 -5.54
C ALA A 25 3.51 -7.13 -4.30
N LEU A 26 3.65 -5.89 -3.82
CA LEU A 26 2.88 -5.39 -2.68
C LEU A 26 1.38 -5.37 -2.98
N PHE A 27 0.99 -4.89 -4.17
CA PHE A 27 -0.40 -4.86 -4.61
C PHE A 27 -1.00 -6.27 -4.71
N THR A 28 -0.26 -7.21 -5.28
CA THR A 28 -0.69 -8.61 -5.40
C THR A 28 -1.00 -9.21 -4.03
N ILE A 29 -0.18 -8.96 -3.03
CA ILE A 29 -0.40 -9.48 -1.66
C ILE A 29 -1.57 -8.75 -0.99
N ALA A 30 -1.64 -7.42 -1.13
CA ALA A 30 -2.73 -6.62 -0.58
C ALA A 30 -4.11 -7.10 -1.07
N MET A 31 -4.19 -7.48 -2.35
CA MET A 31 -5.42 -7.90 -3.01
C MET A 31 -5.66 -9.42 -3.05
N ASP A 32 -4.75 -10.24 -2.47
CA ASP A 32 -4.93 -11.69 -2.46
C ASP A 32 -6.02 -12.10 -1.46
N GLU A 33 -7.18 -12.52 -1.97
CA GLU A 33 -8.32 -12.99 -1.17
C GLU A 33 -8.00 -14.26 -0.35
N LEU A 34 -7.07 -15.09 -0.81
CA LEU A 34 -6.66 -16.31 -0.12
C LEU A 34 -5.68 -16.01 1.02
N PHE A 35 -5.06 -14.84 0.98
CA PHE A 35 -4.15 -14.37 2.01
C PHE A 35 -4.91 -13.69 3.15
N ARG A 36 -4.86 -14.31 4.34
CA ARG A 36 -5.75 -13.95 5.48
C ARG A 36 -5.16 -12.95 6.47
N SER A 37 -3.87 -12.62 6.36
CA SER A 37 -3.23 -11.71 7.33
C SER A 37 -3.56 -10.26 6.98
N GLU A 38 -4.54 -9.71 7.68
CA GLU A 38 -4.92 -8.30 7.58
C GLU A 38 -3.76 -7.36 7.96
N MET A 39 -2.92 -7.78 8.91
CA MET A 39 -1.72 -7.03 9.31
C MET A 39 -0.78 -6.82 8.12
N THR A 40 -0.39 -7.92 7.46
CA THR A 40 0.51 -7.84 6.30
C THR A 40 -0.14 -7.10 5.13
N LYS A 41 -1.46 -7.25 4.92
CA LYS A 41 -2.19 -6.46 3.91
C LYS A 41 -2.15 -4.96 4.21
N GLY A 42 -2.34 -4.58 5.47
CA GLY A 42 -2.17 -3.21 5.96
C GLY A 42 -0.76 -2.70 5.67
N SER A 43 0.26 -3.47 6.06
CA SER A 43 1.66 -3.14 5.78
C SER A 43 1.98 -3.01 4.29
N CYS A 44 1.35 -3.81 3.42
CA CYS A 44 1.44 -3.63 1.96
C CYS A 44 0.84 -2.31 1.51
N GLY A 45 -0.35 -1.94 2.01
CA GLY A 45 -1.00 -0.66 1.72
C GLY A 45 -0.17 0.55 2.17
N GLU A 46 0.32 0.52 3.41
CA GLU A 46 1.20 1.56 3.96
C GLU A 46 2.50 1.68 3.15
N SER A 47 3.10 0.54 2.75
CA SER A 47 4.31 0.52 1.95
C SER A 47 4.11 1.09 0.54
N LEU A 48 2.97 0.79 -0.11
CA LEU A 48 2.60 1.40 -1.38
C LEU A 48 2.49 2.92 -1.26
N ALA A 49 1.78 3.42 -0.24
CA ALA A 49 1.66 4.85 0.03
C ALA A 49 3.02 5.50 0.30
N SER A 50 3.88 4.84 1.08
CA SER A 50 5.25 5.31 1.37
C SER A 50 6.09 5.45 0.10
N ILE A 51 6.04 4.47 -0.81
CA ILE A 51 6.72 4.54 -2.11
C ILE A 51 6.23 5.73 -2.93
N TRP A 52 4.91 5.93 -3.05
CA TRP A 52 4.36 7.06 -3.80
C TRP A 52 4.78 8.41 -3.22
N ILE A 53 4.69 8.56 -1.90
CA ILE A 53 5.08 9.79 -1.20
C ILE A 53 6.57 10.07 -1.42
N ARG A 54 7.44 9.08 -1.24
CA ARG A 54 8.89 9.22 -1.41
C ARG A 54 9.28 9.58 -2.84
N THR A 55 8.65 8.94 -3.82
CA THR A 55 8.92 9.18 -5.25
C THR A 55 8.23 10.44 -5.79
N GLY A 56 7.31 11.03 -5.02
CA GLY A 56 6.51 12.18 -5.44
C GLY A 56 5.50 11.86 -6.55
N LYS A 57 5.16 10.58 -6.75
CA LYS A 57 4.27 10.10 -7.81
C LYS A 57 3.25 9.13 -7.22
N ILE A 58 1.99 9.53 -7.21
CA ILE A 58 0.87 8.68 -6.80
C ILE A 58 0.26 7.97 -8.00
N ASP A 59 -0.14 6.72 -7.79
CA ASP A 59 -0.95 5.95 -8.73
C ASP A 59 -2.38 5.87 -8.20
N PHE A 60 -3.23 6.81 -8.62
CA PHE A 60 -4.63 6.86 -8.19
C PHE A 60 -5.45 5.66 -8.70
N GLU A 61 -5.10 5.11 -9.87
CA GLU A 61 -5.79 3.95 -10.42
C GLU A 61 -5.54 2.73 -9.52
N LEU A 62 -4.29 2.49 -9.13
CA LEU A 62 -3.95 1.39 -8.23
C LEU A 62 -4.51 1.63 -6.82
N LEU A 63 -4.42 2.86 -6.29
CA LEU A 63 -5.01 3.20 -5.00
C LEU A 63 -6.52 2.94 -4.96
N SER A 64 -7.27 3.30 -6.02
CA SER A 64 -8.72 3.07 -6.09
C SER A 64 -9.12 1.60 -6.13
N GLN A 65 -8.20 0.71 -6.48
CA GLN A 65 -8.42 -0.74 -6.49
C GLN A 65 -8.11 -1.40 -5.15
N LEU A 66 -7.37 -0.73 -4.26
CA LEU A 66 -7.13 -1.27 -2.92
C LEU A 66 -8.45 -1.33 -2.14
N GLU A 67 -8.58 -2.34 -1.29
CA GLU A 67 -9.75 -2.52 -0.44
C GLU A 67 -9.37 -2.85 1.00
N GLY A 68 -10.34 -2.78 1.90
CA GLY A 68 -10.20 -3.21 3.29
C GLY A 68 -9.04 -2.54 4.02
N THR A 69 -8.28 -3.33 4.79
CA THR A 69 -7.18 -2.82 5.62
C THR A 69 -6.08 -2.17 4.80
N ALA A 70 -5.74 -2.70 3.62
CA ALA A 70 -4.71 -2.13 2.76
C ALA A 70 -5.06 -0.71 2.29
N LEU A 71 -6.31 -0.49 1.87
CA LEU A 71 -6.78 0.84 1.49
C LEU A 71 -6.75 1.82 2.67
N ASN A 72 -7.23 1.38 3.84
CA ASN A 72 -7.31 2.21 5.03
C ASN A 72 -5.94 2.74 5.47
N GLU A 73 -4.92 1.86 5.50
CA GLU A 73 -3.56 2.25 5.87
C GLU A 73 -2.93 3.16 4.81
N ALA A 74 -3.11 2.84 3.52
CA ALA A 74 -2.59 3.66 2.42
C ALA A 74 -3.17 5.09 2.48
N ILE A 75 -4.49 5.21 2.60
CA ILE A 75 -5.18 6.50 2.72
C ILE A 75 -4.77 7.23 4.00
N GLY A 76 -4.62 6.52 5.12
CA GLY A 76 -4.19 7.10 6.39
C GLY A 76 -2.85 7.82 6.24
N LEU A 77 -1.84 7.12 5.70
CA LEU A 77 -0.52 7.69 5.48
C LEU A 77 -0.52 8.84 4.46
N ILE A 78 -1.29 8.70 3.36
CA ILE A 78 -1.44 9.76 2.35
C ILE A 78 -2.06 11.01 2.97
N LYS A 79 -3.12 10.86 3.76
CA LYS A 79 -3.79 12.00 4.43
C LYS A 79 -2.85 12.73 5.38
N GLU A 80 -2.00 12.01 6.10
CA GLU A 80 -1.03 12.59 7.03
C GLU A 80 0.11 13.33 6.31
N SER A 81 0.57 12.82 5.17
CA SER A 81 1.78 13.31 4.50
C SER A 81 1.50 14.22 3.30
N ARG A 82 0.40 14.00 2.59
CA ARG A 82 0.00 14.61 1.31
C ARG A 82 -1.51 14.79 1.25
N MET A 83 -2.01 15.71 2.08
CA MET A 83 -3.43 16.07 2.12
C MET A 83 -3.99 16.48 0.75
N ASP A 84 -3.17 17.10 -0.10
CA ASP A 84 -3.52 17.43 -1.47
C ASP A 84 -3.89 16.19 -2.30
N TRP A 85 -3.09 15.12 -2.21
CA TRP A 85 -3.40 13.85 -2.86
C TRP A 85 -4.61 13.16 -2.27
N TYR A 86 -4.81 13.24 -0.96
CA TYR A 86 -6.01 12.69 -0.33
C TYR A 86 -7.29 13.37 -0.85
N LEU A 87 -7.27 14.71 -0.96
CA LEU A 87 -8.41 15.45 -1.51
C LEU A 87 -8.64 15.12 -2.98
N GLU A 88 -7.58 15.03 -3.79
CA GLU A 88 -7.68 14.61 -5.19
C GLU A 88 -8.25 13.20 -5.33
N PHE A 89 -7.82 12.26 -4.49
CA PHE A 89 -8.38 10.91 -4.47
C PHE A 89 -9.88 10.91 -4.19
N LEU A 90 -10.35 11.72 -3.23
CA LEU A 90 -11.78 11.85 -2.92
C LEU A 90 -12.61 12.47 -4.06
N GLU A 91 -11.99 13.31 -4.90
CA GLU A 91 -12.66 13.88 -6.08
C GLU A 91 -12.77 12.87 -7.23
N LEU A 92 -11.88 11.87 -7.27
CA LEU A 92 -11.81 10.84 -8.30
C LEU A 92 -12.60 9.56 -7.95
N SER A 93 -12.85 9.29 -6.66
CA SER A 93 -13.57 8.12 -6.13
C SER A 93 -15.08 8.26 -6.14
#